data_AF-A0A0N0S171-F1
#
_entry.id   AF-A0A0N0S171-F1
#
_cell.length_a   1.000
_cell.length_b   1.000
_cell.length_c   1.000
_cell.angle_alpha   90.00
_cell.angle_beta   90.00
_cell.angle_gamma   90.00
#
_symmetry.space_group_name_H-M   'P 1'
#
loop_
_entity.id
_entity.type
_entity.pdbx_description
1 polymer ?
#
loop_
_entity_poly.entity_id
_entity_poly.type
_entity_poly.pdbx_seq_one_letter_code
_entity_poly.pdbx_strand_id
1 'polypeptide(L)'
;MVAPLPAPTRPLHGGRAWVWRCREPSPGHPWRWCRIYHPSPHTPNGTTHRRFGPLHRLDPHLPTPDGAPRTCPDGRSVPYVAGNLATALGEVFGDFPAAAVCPRYRVALLRPTAPVTVLDLRGQGAAMRIGALPSLATGDYPRPRTQQWARTIYEDQPVARRRIHGVYYDAAHSNGPALALWNTEDRIEVPADSRGAVQDFALAEPRMWPRVVDAAVSLGMRADLVAHCPTCS
;
A
#
# COMPACT_ATOMS: atom_id res chain seq x y z
N MET A 1 -14.00 -0.28 21.54
CA MET A 1 -12.61 -0.76 21.77
C MET A 1 -12.43 -2.02 20.94
N VAL A 2 -11.49 -2.04 19.99
CA VAL A 2 -11.24 -3.22 19.14
C VAL A 2 -10.52 -4.28 19.97
N ALA A 3 -10.92 -5.54 19.89
CA ALA A 3 -10.22 -6.63 20.59
C ALA A 3 -8.74 -6.66 20.20
N PRO A 4 -7.81 -6.91 21.14
CA PRO A 4 -6.38 -6.92 20.83
C PRO A 4 -6.08 -8.01 19.79
N LEU A 5 -5.32 -7.65 18.74
CA LEU A 5 -4.88 -8.60 17.74
C LEU A 5 -3.89 -9.59 18.36
N PRO A 6 -4.22 -10.89 18.44
CA PRO A 6 -3.29 -11.89 18.97
C PRO A 6 -2.07 -12.05 18.08
N ALA A 7 -1.00 -12.63 18.64
CA ALA A 7 0.13 -13.09 17.84
C ALA A 7 -0.33 -14.19 16.85
N PRO A 8 0.30 -14.29 15.67
CA PRO A 8 -0.01 -15.38 14.74
C PRO A 8 0.41 -16.73 15.33
N THR A 9 -0.50 -17.71 15.27
CA THR A 9 -0.20 -19.11 15.57
C THR A 9 0.35 -19.77 14.30
N ARG A 10 1.62 -20.16 14.33
CA ARG A 10 2.33 -20.75 13.18
C ARG A 10 2.23 -22.27 13.18
N PRO A 11 2.34 -22.93 12.00
CA PRO A 11 2.34 -22.34 10.66
C PRO A 11 0.95 -21.83 10.21
N LEU A 12 0.92 -20.74 9.45
CA LEU A 12 -0.33 -20.23 8.87
C LEU A 12 -0.81 -21.09 7.69
N HIS A 13 -2.11 -21.37 7.65
CA HIS A 13 -2.76 -22.16 6.59
C HIS A 13 -4.13 -21.60 6.23
N GLY A 14 -4.74 -22.13 5.16
CA GLY A 14 -6.14 -21.85 4.84
C GLY A 14 -6.41 -20.51 4.16
N GLY A 15 -5.37 -19.73 3.84
CA GLY A 15 -5.49 -18.42 3.20
C GLY A 15 -6.17 -18.47 1.83
N ARG A 16 -6.80 -17.37 1.44
CA ARG A 16 -7.40 -17.19 0.11
C ARG A 16 -6.48 -16.34 -0.75
N ALA A 17 -6.22 -16.76 -1.99
CA ALA A 17 -5.53 -15.92 -2.96
C ALA A 17 -6.50 -14.94 -3.65
N TRP A 18 -6.03 -13.71 -3.84
CA TRP A 18 -6.51 -12.78 -4.86
C TRP A 18 -5.40 -12.53 -5.88
N VAL A 19 -5.76 -12.29 -7.14
CA VAL A 19 -4.78 -12.11 -8.21
C VAL A 19 -4.95 -10.73 -8.84
N TRP A 20 -3.93 -9.88 -8.68
CA TRP A 20 -3.82 -8.62 -9.39
C TRP A 20 -3.44 -8.89 -10.84
N ARG A 21 -4.33 -8.54 -11.77
CA ARG A 21 -4.12 -8.71 -13.22
C ARG A 21 -4.12 -7.35 -13.89
N CYS A 22 -3.30 -7.21 -14.92
CA CYS A 22 -3.43 -6.08 -15.83
C CYS A 22 -4.79 -6.17 -16.50
N ARG A 23 -5.55 -5.08 -16.45
CA ARG A 23 -6.83 -4.93 -17.14
C ARG A 23 -6.83 -3.57 -17.80
N GLU A 24 -7.30 -3.52 -19.03
CA GLU A 24 -7.53 -2.24 -19.69
C GLU A 24 -8.62 -1.47 -18.94
N PRO A 25 -8.43 -0.17 -18.67
CA PRO A 25 -9.48 0.66 -18.10
C PRO A 25 -10.71 0.66 -19.02
N SER A 26 -11.91 0.58 -18.45
CA SER A 26 -13.16 0.73 -19.21
C SER A 26 -14.10 1.71 -18.51
N PRO A 27 -15.14 2.24 -19.18
CA PRO A 27 -16.01 3.26 -18.58
C PRO A 27 -16.70 2.82 -17.28
N GLY A 28 -17.11 1.56 -17.17
CA GLY A 28 -17.68 1.01 -15.92
C GLY A 28 -16.64 0.66 -14.86
N HIS A 29 -15.37 0.70 -15.24
CA HIS A 29 -14.22 0.21 -14.49
C HIS A 29 -12.99 1.07 -14.81
N PRO A 30 -12.99 2.37 -14.43
CA PRO A 30 -11.86 3.26 -14.65
C PRO A 30 -10.77 2.99 -13.59
N TRP A 31 -10.29 1.75 -13.48
CA TRP A 31 -9.35 1.35 -12.43
C TRP A 31 -7.96 1.86 -12.77
N ARG A 32 -7.36 2.63 -11.87
CA ARG A 32 -5.95 3.02 -11.92
C ARG A 32 -5.39 2.90 -10.52
N TRP A 33 -4.89 1.71 -10.20
CA TRP A 33 -4.06 1.50 -9.01
C TRP A 33 -2.96 2.55 -9.02
N CYS A 34 -2.72 3.18 -7.88
CA CYS A 34 -1.81 4.30 -7.80
C CYS A 34 -1.08 4.34 -6.46
N ARG A 35 0.01 5.09 -6.44
CA ARG A 35 0.78 5.36 -5.24
C ARG A 35 1.11 6.83 -5.20
N ILE A 36 0.71 7.47 -4.12
CA ILE A 36 1.26 8.79 -3.76
C ILE A 36 2.60 8.56 -3.07
N TYR A 37 3.61 9.31 -3.47
CA TYR A 37 4.93 9.24 -2.87
C TYR A 37 5.57 10.63 -2.79
N HIS A 38 6.46 10.78 -1.82
CA HIS A 38 7.35 11.92 -1.70
C HIS A 38 8.78 11.43 -1.98
N PRO A 39 9.45 11.90 -3.05
CA PRO A 39 10.80 11.47 -3.40
C PRO A 39 11.77 11.61 -2.22
N SER A 40 12.39 10.49 -1.85
CA SER A 40 13.39 10.37 -0.79
C SER A 40 14.46 9.34 -1.17
N PRO A 41 15.59 9.26 -0.46
CA PRO A 41 16.63 8.25 -0.74
C PRO A 41 16.12 6.81 -0.74
N HIS A 42 15.07 6.50 0.04
CA HIS A 42 14.48 5.16 0.12
C HIS A 42 13.26 4.96 -0.77
N THR A 43 12.71 6.02 -1.37
CA THR A 43 11.59 5.98 -2.32
C THR A 43 11.78 7.09 -3.35
N PRO A 44 12.74 6.96 -4.28
CA PRO A 44 13.00 7.97 -5.31
C PRO A 44 11.88 8.07 -6.35
N ASN A 45 11.13 6.98 -6.60
CA ASN A 45 10.06 6.94 -7.58
C ASN A 45 8.87 6.05 -7.14
N GLY A 46 7.77 6.10 -7.90
CA GLY A 46 6.52 5.39 -7.58
C GLY A 46 6.63 3.86 -7.56
N THR A 47 7.54 3.26 -8.31
CA THR A 47 7.73 1.79 -8.37
C THR A 47 8.76 1.28 -7.36
N THR A 48 9.46 2.17 -6.65
CA THR A 48 10.52 1.74 -5.73
C THR A 48 9.93 0.92 -4.59
N HIS A 49 10.44 -0.30 -4.43
CA HIS A 49 10.18 -1.12 -3.27
C HIS A 49 11.12 -0.72 -2.14
N ARG A 50 10.57 -0.19 -1.05
CA ARG A 50 11.39 0.22 0.10
C ARG A 50 11.96 -1.02 0.78
N ARG A 51 13.29 -1.10 0.89
CA ARG A 51 14.02 -2.13 1.65
C ARG A 51 14.34 -1.71 3.10
N PHE A 52 14.26 -0.42 3.39
CA PHE A 52 14.51 0.15 4.71
C PHE A 52 13.26 0.07 5.58
N GLY A 53 13.25 -0.68 6.67
CA GLY A 53 12.09 -0.82 7.57
C GLY A 53 12.39 -1.70 8.78
N PRO A 54 11.35 -2.16 9.52
CA PRO A 54 9.93 -1.93 9.28
C PRO A 54 9.45 -0.54 9.72
N LEU A 55 8.49 0.05 9.00
CA LEU A 55 7.88 1.37 9.26
C LEU A 55 6.34 1.30 9.27
N HIS A 56 5.74 0.55 8.34
CA HIS A 56 4.28 0.53 8.16
C HIS A 56 3.67 -0.81 8.60
N ARG A 57 2.32 -0.87 8.66
CA ARG A 57 1.55 -2.00 9.22
C ARG A 57 1.89 -3.36 8.60
N LEU A 58 2.08 -3.41 7.29
CA LEU A 58 2.23 -4.65 6.53
C LEU A 58 3.65 -4.81 5.95
N ASP A 59 4.64 -4.28 6.67
CA ASP A 59 6.04 -4.41 6.29
C ASP A 59 6.55 -5.83 6.58
N PRO A 60 7.13 -6.52 5.59
CA PRO A 60 7.67 -7.87 5.77
C PRO A 60 9.08 -7.86 6.38
N HIS A 61 9.67 -6.68 6.61
CA HIS A 61 11.06 -6.51 7.07
C HIS A 61 11.28 -7.11 8.45
N LEU A 62 12.48 -7.64 8.66
CA LEU A 62 12.93 -8.12 9.97
C LEU A 62 13.14 -6.94 10.93
N PRO A 63 12.62 -7.01 12.16
CA PRO A 63 12.95 -6.03 13.19
C PRO A 63 14.39 -6.20 13.64
N THR A 64 15.00 -5.13 14.11
CA THR A 64 16.29 -5.16 14.82
C THR A 64 16.08 -5.37 16.31
N PRO A 65 17.12 -5.76 17.07
CA PRO A 65 17.04 -5.89 18.53
C PRO A 65 16.61 -4.59 19.24
N ASP A 66 17.02 -3.45 18.71
CA ASP A 66 16.68 -2.11 19.21
C ASP A 66 15.37 -1.54 18.61
N GLY A 67 14.72 -2.27 17.69
CA GLY A 67 13.49 -1.85 17.01
C GLY A 67 13.67 -0.74 15.98
N ALA A 68 14.90 -0.27 15.75
CA ALA A 68 15.19 0.77 14.77
C ALA A 68 15.03 0.26 13.32
N PRO A 69 14.44 1.06 12.42
CA PRO A 69 14.32 0.68 11.03
C PRO A 69 15.71 0.65 10.37
N ARG A 70 15.96 -0.35 9.53
CA ARG A 70 17.18 -0.47 8.74
C ARG A 70 16.93 -1.14 7.40
N THR A 71 17.93 -1.11 6.53
CA THR A 71 17.91 -1.96 5.33
C THR A 71 17.81 -3.43 5.74
N CYS A 72 16.76 -4.10 5.27
CA CYS A 72 16.48 -5.48 5.62
C CYS A 72 17.58 -6.40 5.07
N PRO A 73 18.25 -7.21 5.92
CA PRO A 73 19.38 -8.05 5.51
C PRO A 73 18.97 -9.10 4.46
N ASP A 74 17.77 -9.65 4.57
CA ASP A 74 17.20 -10.62 3.62
C ASP A 74 16.77 -9.99 2.29
N GLY A 75 16.93 -8.68 2.10
CA GLY A 75 16.48 -7.98 0.89
C GLY A 75 14.95 -7.90 0.74
N ARG A 76 14.18 -8.13 1.81
CA ARG A 76 12.71 -7.95 1.80
C ARG A 76 12.37 -6.51 1.45
N SER A 77 11.38 -6.33 0.60
CA SER A 77 11.05 -5.01 0.04
C SER A 77 9.53 -4.87 -0.11
N VAL A 78 9.03 -3.64 -0.03
CA VAL A 78 7.58 -3.36 -0.09
C VAL A 78 7.24 -2.01 -0.72
N PRO A 79 6.27 -1.99 -1.64
CA PRO A 79 5.49 -0.80 -1.95
C PRO A 79 4.04 -0.98 -1.49
N TYR A 80 3.42 0.16 -1.20
CA TYR A 80 1.99 0.26 -0.94
C TYR A 80 1.31 0.85 -2.17
N VAL A 81 0.25 0.19 -2.63
CA VAL A 81 -0.51 0.59 -3.81
C VAL A 81 -1.98 0.71 -3.42
N ALA A 82 -2.56 1.88 -3.63
CA ALA A 82 -3.96 2.16 -3.41
C ALA A 82 -4.78 1.86 -4.67
N GLY A 83 -6.03 1.42 -4.50
CA GLY A 83 -6.92 1.10 -5.60
C GLY A 83 -7.49 2.33 -6.32
N ASN A 84 -7.42 3.50 -5.71
CA ASN A 84 -7.80 4.78 -6.30
C ASN A 84 -7.10 5.95 -5.59
N LEU A 85 -7.27 7.16 -6.13
CA LEU A 85 -6.61 8.38 -5.62
C LEU A 85 -7.08 8.76 -4.20
N ALA A 86 -8.37 8.63 -3.89
CA ALA A 86 -8.89 8.91 -2.54
C ALA A 86 -8.24 7.96 -1.52
N THR A 87 -8.17 6.67 -1.81
CA THR A 87 -7.47 5.72 -0.95
C THR A 87 -5.99 6.06 -0.79
N ALA A 88 -5.32 6.49 -1.86
CA ALA A 88 -3.92 6.92 -1.78
C ALA A 88 -3.75 8.17 -0.89
N LEU A 89 -4.65 9.15 -1.00
CA LEU A 89 -4.63 10.35 -0.16
C LEU A 89 -4.89 10.00 1.30
N GLY A 90 -5.88 9.16 1.58
CA GLY A 90 -6.20 8.73 2.94
C GLY A 90 -5.02 8.02 3.61
N GLU A 91 -4.28 7.18 2.89
CA GLU A 91 -3.11 6.49 3.44
C GLU A 91 -1.89 7.41 3.68
N VAL A 92 -1.79 8.55 2.98
CA VAL A 92 -0.65 9.48 3.11
C VAL A 92 -0.95 10.64 4.06
N PHE A 93 -2.19 11.15 4.04
CA PHE A 93 -2.57 12.37 4.75
C PHE A 93 -3.70 12.15 5.77
N GLY A 94 -4.28 10.94 5.88
CA GLY A 94 -5.50 10.69 6.65
C GLY A 94 -5.39 10.92 8.16
N ASP A 95 -4.17 11.04 8.70
CA ASP A 95 -3.92 11.44 10.08
C ASP A 95 -4.10 12.96 10.31
N PHE A 96 -4.24 13.75 9.24
CA PHE A 96 -4.31 15.21 9.30
C PHE A 96 -5.66 15.72 8.76
N PRO A 97 -6.20 16.82 9.33
CA PRO A 97 -7.42 17.44 8.83
C PRO A 97 -7.24 18.09 7.45
N ALA A 98 -6.00 18.33 7.04
CA ALA A 98 -5.64 18.89 5.75
C ALA A 98 -4.43 18.17 5.14
N ALA A 99 -4.54 17.81 3.86
CA ALA A 99 -3.44 17.33 3.05
C ALA A 99 -2.56 18.50 2.61
N ALA A 100 -1.43 18.70 3.31
CA ALA A 100 -0.43 19.70 2.96
C ALA A 100 0.46 19.19 1.81
N VAL A 101 0.10 19.55 0.58
CA VAL A 101 0.75 19.09 -0.64
C VAL A 101 1.84 20.07 -1.08
N CYS A 102 3.10 19.68 -0.91
CA CYS A 102 4.24 20.41 -1.47
C CYS A 102 4.55 20.00 -2.92
N PRO A 103 5.37 20.78 -3.67
CA PRO A 103 5.72 20.50 -5.07
C PRO A 103 6.42 19.16 -5.31
N ARG A 104 6.98 18.54 -4.27
CA ARG A 104 7.68 17.26 -4.36
C ARG A 104 6.74 16.06 -4.37
N TYR A 105 5.51 16.17 -3.88
CA TYR A 105 4.59 15.03 -3.89
C TYR A 105 4.18 14.66 -5.30
N ARG A 106 4.17 13.36 -5.56
CA ARG A 106 3.83 12.79 -6.84
C ARG A 106 2.82 11.66 -6.67
N VAL A 107 2.08 11.38 -7.74
CA VAL A 107 1.23 10.20 -7.86
C VAL A 107 1.62 9.43 -9.12
N ALA A 108 2.04 8.18 -8.93
CA ALA A 108 2.29 7.26 -10.03
C ALA A 108 1.11 6.29 -10.16
N LEU A 109 0.66 6.08 -11.39
CA LEU A 109 -0.18 4.93 -11.70
C LEU A 109 0.67 3.67 -11.74
N LEU A 110 0.13 2.56 -11.30
CA LEU A 110 0.82 1.29 -11.24
C LEU A 110 -0.03 0.20 -11.89
N ARG A 111 0.62 -0.66 -12.67
CA ARG A 111 0.00 -1.88 -13.18
C ARG A 111 0.96 -3.06 -13.05
N PRO A 112 0.45 -4.29 -12.94
CA PRO A 112 1.30 -5.45 -12.91
C PRO A 112 1.70 -5.83 -14.34
N THR A 113 2.98 -6.14 -14.58
CA THR A 113 3.50 -6.64 -15.87
C THR A 113 3.17 -8.13 -16.07
N ALA A 114 2.95 -8.84 -14.97
CA ALA A 114 2.48 -10.23 -14.94
C ALA A 114 1.52 -10.43 -13.75
N PRO A 115 0.60 -11.42 -13.76
CA PRO A 115 -0.33 -11.64 -12.66
C PRO A 115 0.37 -11.79 -11.30
N VAL A 116 0.04 -10.91 -10.35
CA VAL A 116 0.60 -10.94 -8.98
C VAL A 116 -0.42 -11.56 -8.04
N THR A 117 -0.07 -12.71 -7.44
CA THR A 117 -0.92 -13.37 -6.45
C THR A 117 -0.61 -12.81 -5.06
N VAL A 118 -1.64 -12.42 -4.32
CA VAL A 118 -1.54 -11.89 -2.95
C VAL A 118 -2.55 -12.59 -2.05
N LEU A 119 -2.33 -12.56 -0.74
CA LEU A 119 -3.31 -13.01 0.24
C LEU A 119 -4.50 -12.03 0.27
N ASP A 120 -5.71 -12.54 0.09
CA ASP A 120 -6.94 -11.78 0.29
C ASP A 120 -7.27 -11.69 1.78
N LEU A 121 -7.25 -10.48 2.34
CA LEU A 121 -7.77 -10.19 3.68
C LEU A 121 -9.08 -9.41 3.65
N ARG A 122 -9.49 -8.86 2.50
CA ARG A 122 -10.72 -8.06 2.36
C ARG A 122 -11.97 -8.93 2.28
N GLY A 123 -11.84 -10.11 1.68
CA GLY A 123 -12.96 -11.04 1.55
C GLY A 123 -13.59 -11.34 2.92
N GLN A 124 -14.91 -11.49 2.94
CA GLN A 124 -15.63 -11.87 4.18
C GLN A 124 -15.03 -13.15 4.78
N GLY A 125 -14.66 -13.07 6.07
CA GLY A 125 -14.00 -14.14 6.81
C GLY A 125 -12.57 -14.48 6.38
N ALA A 126 -11.98 -13.78 5.40
CA ALA A 126 -10.71 -14.18 4.81
C ALA A 126 -9.53 -14.13 5.79
N ALA A 127 -9.47 -13.10 6.66
CA ALA A 127 -8.50 -13.04 7.75
C ALA A 127 -8.66 -14.17 8.78
N MET A 128 -9.91 -14.55 9.10
CA MET A 128 -10.19 -15.62 10.06
C MET A 128 -9.71 -16.99 9.56
N ARG A 129 -9.64 -17.18 8.24
CA ARG A 129 -9.13 -18.44 7.66
C ARG A 129 -7.66 -18.71 8.00
N ILE A 130 -6.89 -17.66 8.24
CA ILE A 130 -5.49 -17.76 8.71
C ILE A 130 -5.39 -17.57 10.23
N GLY A 131 -6.50 -17.63 10.97
CA GLY A 131 -6.54 -17.44 12.42
C GLY A 131 -6.41 -15.97 12.88
N ALA A 132 -6.50 -14.99 11.98
CA ALA A 132 -6.48 -13.57 12.34
C ALA A 132 -7.88 -13.02 12.63
N LEU A 133 -7.95 -11.88 13.33
CA LEU A 133 -9.19 -11.12 13.46
C LEU A 133 -9.51 -10.40 12.13
N PRO A 134 -10.80 -10.19 11.78
CA PRO A 134 -11.18 -9.44 10.56
C PRO A 134 -10.52 -8.07 10.47
N SER A 135 -10.34 -7.41 11.61
CA SER A 135 -9.66 -6.12 11.74
C SER A 135 -8.17 -6.16 11.42
N LEU A 136 -7.53 -7.31 11.16
CA LEU A 136 -6.21 -7.31 10.53
C LEU A 136 -6.25 -6.62 9.15
N ALA A 137 -7.39 -6.70 8.45
CA ALA A 137 -7.61 -6.09 7.15
C ALA A 137 -7.83 -4.57 7.24
N THR A 138 -8.52 -4.08 8.29
CA THR A 138 -9.04 -2.70 8.37
C THR A 138 -8.51 -1.88 9.54
N GLY A 139 -8.08 -2.54 10.61
CA GLY A 139 -7.95 -1.96 11.95
C GLY A 139 -6.61 -1.26 12.20
N ASP A 140 -6.69 -0.20 13.00
CA ASP A 140 -5.55 0.48 13.57
C ASP A 140 -5.02 -0.31 14.79
N TYR A 141 -4.09 -1.21 14.52
CA TYR A 141 -3.41 -2.02 15.52
C TYR A 141 -1.98 -1.55 15.72
N PRO A 142 -1.39 -1.83 16.91
CA PRO A 142 0.02 -1.56 17.16
C PRO A 142 0.91 -2.10 16.03
N ARG A 143 1.77 -1.22 15.48
CA ARG A 143 2.65 -1.54 14.35
C ARG A 143 3.46 -2.83 14.56
N PRO A 144 4.05 -3.10 15.74
CA PRO A 144 4.80 -4.34 15.95
C PRO A 144 3.98 -5.60 15.70
N ARG A 145 2.68 -5.60 16.03
CA ARG A 145 1.81 -6.76 15.88
C ARG A 145 1.42 -6.97 14.41
N THR A 146 1.03 -5.91 13.70
CA THR A 146 0.68 -6.01 12.28
C THR A 146 1.89 -6.39 11.43
N GLN A 147 3.07 -5.88 11.78
CA GLN A 147 4.34 -6.26 11.15
C GLN A 147 4.73 -7.71 11.47
N GLN A 148 4.44 -8.21 12.68
CA GLN A 148 4.62 -9.63 13.01
C GLN A 148 3.74 -10.50 12.10
N TRP A 149 2.47 -10.15 11.93
CA TRP A 149 1.59 -10.85 10.98
C TRP A 149 2.11 -10.80 9.55
N ALA A 150 2.57 -9.63 9.07
CA ALA A 150 3.12 -9.49 7.73
C ALA A 150 4.34 -10.39 7.50
N ARG A 151 5.28 -10.43 8.45
CA ARG A 151 6.43 -11.36 8.42
C ARG A 151 5.98 -12.82 8.41
N THR A 152 5.05 -13.19 9.27
CA THR A 152 4.58 -14.58 9.32
C THR A 152 3.86 -14.99 8.03
N ILE A 153 3.05 -14.11 7.44
CA ILE A 153 2.40 -14.38 6.14
C ILE A 153 3.46 -14.50 5.03
N TYR A 154 4.49 -13.63 5.04
CA TYR A 154 5.61 -13.69 4.09
C TYR A 154 6.36 -15.03 4.19
N GLU A 155 6.59 -15.53 5.39
CA GLU A 155 7.36 -16.76 5.65
C GLU A 155 6.55 -18.03 5.44
N ASP A 156 5.34 -18.11 6.00
CA ASP A 156 4.54 -19.35 6.04
C ASP A 156 3.76 -19.61 4.75
N GLN A 157 3.57 -18.59 3.90
CA GLN A 157 2.88 -18.70 2.60
C GLN A 157 1.52 -19.43 2.73
N PRO A 158 0.53 -18.86 3.43
CA PRO A 158 -0.68 -19.56 3.88
C PRO A 158 -1.65 -20.03 2.78
N VAL A 159 -1.35 -19.78 1.51
CA VAL A 159 -2.19 -20.21 0.37
C VAL A 159 -1.61 -21.48 -0.24
N ALA A 160 -2.37 -22.57 -0.16
CA ALA A 160 -1.94 -23.85 -0.71
C ALA A 160 -1.63 -23.75 -2.22
N ARG A 161 -0.48 -24.33 -2.61
CA ARG A 161 -0.02 -24.45 -4.01
C ARG A 161 0.18 -23.12 -4.76
N ARG A 162 0.25 -21.99 -4.07
CA ARG A 162 0.50 -20.68 -4.69
C ARG A 162 1.42 -19.84 -3.83
N ARG A 163 2.51 -19.36 -4.41
CA ARG A 163 3.34 -18.33 -3.79
C ARG A 163 2.59 -17.00 -3.82
N ILE A 164 2.46 -16.36 -2.65
CA ILE A 164 1.92 -15.02 -2.51
C ILE A 164 3.05 -14.00 -2.44
N HIS A 165 2.78 -12.82 -2.98
CA HIS A 165 3.71 -11.71 -3.10
C HIS A 165 3.17 -10.46 -2.41
N GLY A 166 2.44 -10.64 -1.30
CA GLY A 166 1.81 -9.53 -0.61
C GLY A 166 0.43 -9.84 -0.06
N VAL A 167 -0.26 -8.76 0.28
CA VAL A 167 -1.57 -8.76 0.93
C VAL A 167 -2.48 -7.75 0.25
N TYR A 168 -3.73 -8.16 0.01
CA TYR A 168 -4.83 -7.31 -0.40
C TYR A 168 -5.73 -7.01 0.80
N TYR A 169 -5.85 -5.74 1.16
CA TYR A 169 -6.45 -5.29 2.43
C TYR A 169 -7.26 -3.99 2.24
N ASP A 170 -7.95 -3.57 3.29
CA ASP A 170 -8.69 -2.30 3.35
C ASP A 170 -7.85 -1.20 3.99
N ALA A 171 -7.69 -0.10 3.26
CA ALA A 171 -7.03 1.10 3.75
C ALA A 171 -7.72 1.64 5.01
N ALA A 172 -6.95 2.04 6.03
CA ALA A 172 -7.50 2.35 7.36
C ALA A 172 -8.38 3.61 7.34
N HIS A 173 -8.03 4.60 6.53
CA HIS A 173 -8.72 5.90 6.49
C HIS A 173 -9.87 5.97 5.49
N SER A 174 -9.88 5.13 4.45
CA SER A 174 -10.88 5.19 3.37
C SER A 174 -11.72 3.93 3.23
N ASN A 175 -11.39 2.84 3.93
CA ASN A 175 -11.90 1.48 3.68
C ASN A 175 -11.79 1.04 2.20
N GLY A 176 -10.92 1.71 1.43
CA GLY A 176 -10.73 1.42 0.02
C GLY A 176 -9.72 0.29 -0.23
N PRO A 177 -9.69 -0.27 -1.45
CA PRO A 177 -8.72 -1.30 -1.83
C PRO A 177 -7.28 -0.82 -1.64
N ALA A 178 -6.45 -1.62 -0.98
CA ALA A 178 -5.01 -1.40 -0.92
C ALA A 178 -4.22 -2.72 -1.04
N LEU A 179 -3.01 -2.61 -1.57
CA LEU A 179 -2.06 -3.71 -1.72
C LEU A 179 -0.77 -3.35 -1.00
N ALA A 180 -0.27 -4.28 -0.20
CA ALA A 180 1.11 -4.30 0.25
C ALA A 180 1.81 -5.40 -0.54
N LEU A 181 2.67 -5.04 -1.49
CA LEU A 181 3.34 -6.00 -2.37
C LEU A 181 4.74 -6.30 -1.85
N TRP A 182 5.22 -7.53 -1.97
CA TRP A 182 6.51 -7.94 -1.42
C TRP A 182 7.38 -8.59 -2.47
N ASN A 183 8.59 -8.03 -2.65
CA ASN A 183 9.58 -8.51 -3.61
C ASN A 183 8.99 -8.68 -5.04
N THR A 184 8.40 -7.61 -5.57
CA THR A 184 7.75 -7.56 -6.89
C THR A 184 8.35 -6.48 -7.79
N GLU A 185 9.62 -6.14 -7.61
CA GLU A 185 10.32 -5.10 -8.35
C GLU A 185 10.26 -5.31 -9.87
N ASP A 186 10.29 -6.57 -10.31
CA ASP A 186 10.23 -7.01 -11.71
C ASP A 186 8.79 -7.17 -12.24
N ARG A 187 7.78 -6.97 -11.40
CA ARG A 187 6.36 -7.28 -11.71
C ARG A 187 5.44 -6.07 -11.76
N ILE A 188 5.95 -4.87 -11.48
CA ILE A 188 5.16 -3.65 -11.50
C ILE A 188 5.83 -2.59 -12.36
N GLU A 189 5.02 -1.79 -13.03
CA GLU A 189 5.51 -0.66 -13.81
C GLU A 189 4.57 0.53 -13.71
N VAL A 190 5.11 1.72 -14.04
CA VAL A 190 4.31 2.89 -14.35
C VAL A 190 3.93 2.80 -15.83
N PRO A 191 2.64 2.70 -16.19
CA PRO A 191 2.25 2.64 -17.59
C PRO A 191 2.60 3.94 -18.31
N ALA A 192 2.85 3.85 -19.61
CA ALA A 192 2.83 4.99 -20.52
C ALA A 192 1.46 5.07 -21.22
N ASP A 193 1.02 6.27 -21.57
CA ASP A 193 -0.15 6.43 -22.45
C ASP A 193 0.18 6.15 -23.92
N SER A 194 -0.82 6.28 -24.80
CA SER A 194 -0.66 6.05 -26.24
C SER A 194 0.32 7.02 -26.93
N ARG A 195 0.71 8.11 -26.25
CA ARG A 195 1.71 9.07 -26.73
C ARG A 195 3.10 8.83 -26.12
N GLY A 196 3.25 7.75 -25.34
CA GLY A 196 4.49 7.42 -24.65
C GLY A 196 4.73 8.22 -23.36
N ALA A 197 3.76 9.01 -22.90
CA ALA A 197 3.92 9.78 -21.68
C ALA A 197 3.70 8.89 -20.44
N VAL A 198 4.75 8.79 -19.62
CA VAL A 198 4.74 8.06 -18.34
C VAL A 198 3.66 8.65 -17.43
N GLN A 199 2.82 7.77 -16.87
CA GLN A 199 1.70 8.16 -16.01
C GLN A 199 2.15 8.40 -14.55
N ASP A 200 3.06 9.34 -14.37
CA ASP A 200 3.58 9.81 -13.08
C ASP A 200 3.48 11.34 -13.04
N PHE A 201 2.67 11.86 -12.11
CA PHE A 201 2.26 13.26 -12.09
C PHE A 201 2.64 13.93 -10.78
N ALA A 202 3.00 15.21 -10.83
CA ALA A 202 3.06 16.01 -9.61
C ALA A 202 1.64 16.20 -9.06
N LEU A 203 1.44 16.06 -7.75
CA LEU A 203 0.10 16.27 -7.16
C LEU A 203 -0.40 17.70 -7.37
N ALA A 204 0.50 18.67 -7.31
CA ALA A 204 0.22 20.09 -7.51
C ALA A 204 0.05 20.50 -8.98
N GLU A 205 0.20 19.57 -9.94
CA GLU A 205 0.04 19.90 -11.36
C GLU A 205 -1.40 20.37 -11.63
N PRO A 206 -1.64 21.45 -12.42
CA PRO A 206 -2.98 21.99 -12.66
C PRO A 206 -4.01 20.97 -13.17
N ARG A 207 -3.57 19.94 -13.89
CA ARG A 207 -4.43 18.86 -14.40
C ARG A 207 -4.76 17.79 -13.35
N MET A 208 -3.91 17.64 -12.34
CA MET A 208 -4.07 16.66 -11.27
C MET A 208 -4.77 17.28 -10.05
N TRP A 209 -4.50 18.55 -9.77
CA TRP A 209 -4.95 19.24 -8.56
C TRP A 209 -6.47 19.19 -8.33
N PRO A 210 -7.35 19.42 -9.32
CA PRO A 210 -8.79 19.27 -9.12
C PRO A 210 -9.18 17.87 -8.63
N ARG A 211 -8.53 16.82 -9.17
CA ARG A 211 -8.78 15.44 -8.73
C ARG A 211 -8.29 15.17 -7.32
N VAL A 212 -7.19 15.82 -6.91
CA VAL A 212 -6.67 15.76 -5.54
C VAL A 212 -7.65 16.41 -4.57
N VAL A 213 -8.17 17.59 -4.92
CA VAL A 213 -9.19 18.30 -4.12
C VAL A 213 -10.46 17.46 -3.99
N ASP A 214 -11.00 16.94 -5.10
CA ASP A 214 -12.20 16.10 -5.09
C ASP A 214 -12.02 14.86 -4.20
N ALA A 215 -10.87 14.20 -4.33
CA ALA A 215 -10.54 13.02 -3.55
C ALA A 215 -10.36 13.35 -2.06
N ALA A 216 -9.75 14.49 -1.72
CA ALA A 216 -9.67 14.98 -0.35
C ALA A 216 -11.05 15.28 0.25
N VAL A 217 -11.91 16.00 -0.48
CA VAL A 217 -13.29 16.30 -0.05
C VAL A 217 -14.08 15.02 0.21
N SER A 218 -13.90 13.99 -0.63
CA SER A 218 -14.57 12.68 -0.42
C SER A 218 -14.18 11.97 0.88
N LEU A 219 -13.01 12.33 1.46
CA LEU A 219 -12.52 11.84 2.74
C LEU A 219 -12.87 12.79 3.91
N GLY A 220 -13.57 13.89 3.65
CA GLY A 220 -13.85 14.92 4.65
C GLY A 220 -12.62 15.75 5.04
N MET A 221 -11.59 15.82 4.18
CA MET A 221 -10.37 16.59 4.41
C MET A 221 -10.21 17.73 3.40
N ARG A 222 -9.43 18.76 3.76
CA ARG A 222 -9.01 19.80 2.80
C ARG A 222 -7.71 19.41 2.11
N ALA A 223 -7.44 19.97 0.94
CA ALA A 223 -6.13 19.86 0.28
C ALA A 223 -5.56 21.27 0.09
N ASP A 224 -4.38 21.50 0.66
CA ASP A 224 -3.72 22.81 0.66
C ASP A 224 -2.37 22.69 -0.04
N LEU A 225 -2.07 23.61 -0.97
CA LEU A 225 -0.74 23.73 -1.55
C LEU A 225 0.17 24.47 -0.57
N VAL A 226 1.30 23.85 -0.23
CA VAL A 226 2.31 24.43 0.67
C VAL A 226 3.66 24.47 0.00
N ALA A 227 4.52 25.44 0.36
CA ALA A 227 5.87 25.49 -0.19
C ALA A 227 6.72 24.29 0.29
N HIS A 228 6.59 23.93 1.56
CA HIS A 228 7.32 22.85 2.22
C HIS A 228 6.37 22.06 3.11
N CYS A 229 6.51 20.73 3.12
CA CYS A 229 5.76 19.85 4.01
C CYS A 229 6.70 19.21 5.06
N PRO A 230 6.17 18.57 6.12
CA PRO A 230 6.99 17.89 7.12
C PRO A 230 7.90 16.78 6.57
N THR A 231 7.66 16.29 5.35
CA THR A 231 8.50 15.28 4.68
C THR A 231 9.63 15.90 3.84
N CYS A 232 9.67 17.23 3.69
CA CYS A 232 10.73 17.92 2.96
C CYS A 232 12.01 18.15 3.79
N SER A 233 11.94 18.00 5.12
CA SER A 233 13.05 18.21 6.05
C SER A 233 14.07 17.08 6.00
#